data_AF-A0A1D7U6V3-F1
#
_entry.id   AF-A0A1D7U6V3-F1
#
_cell.length_a   1.000
_cell.length_b   1.000
_cell.length_c   1.000
_cell.angle_alpha   90.00
_cell.angle_beta   90.00
_cell.angle_gamma   90.00
#
_symmetry.space_group_name_H-M   'P 1'
#
loop_
_entity.id
_entity.type
_entity.pdbx_description
1 polymer ?
#
loop_
_entity_poly.entity_id
_entity_poly.type
_entity_poly.pdbx_seq_one_letter_code
_entity_poly.pdbx_strand_id
1 'polypeptide(L)'
;MKRIALIAASAAAAITASLALAQPLPPAGGSDRDRPQQERSDSRDDRRGESREQRAERMQARLTERLTKLRTDMKLKPEQVPLFDTVENVIKKGAEKRREGWAAMREQRETFRHADIMERLDMTSGRQAERAARTKELADAVRPLWTTLSDEQKTVARRAVREAMAEGRGMMQRMRERFEERRGGGRDRDDGDRGPRRWHEDGRDRRG
;
A
#
# COMPACT_ATOMS: atom_id res chain seq x y z
N MET A 1 10.49 -34.73 -8.55
CA MET A 1 9.93 -34.20 -7.28
C MET A 1 10.16 -32.69 -7.24
N LYS A 2 9.12 -31.85 -7.28
CA LYS A 2 9.25 -30.38 -7.29
C LYS A 2 9.01 -29.83 -5.89
N ARG A 3 10.01 -29.14 -5.32
CA ARG A 3 9.97 -28.48 -4.01
C ARG A 3 9.38 -27.07 -4.16
N ILE A 4 8.31 -26.78 -3.44
CA ILE A 4 7.71 -25.44 -3.32
C ILE A 4 8.25 -24.85 -2.02
N ALA A 5 9.08 -23.81 -2.12
CA ALA A 5 9.53 -23.04 -0.96
C ALA A 5 8.62 -21.80 -0.83
N LEU A 6 7.76 -21.81 0.18
CA LEU A 6 7.07 -20.65 0.70
C LEU A 6 8.03 -19.93 1.66
N ILE A 7 8.27 -18.64 1.44
CA ILE A 7 8.94 -17.79 2.43
C ILE A 7 7.90 -16.78 2.91
N ALA A 8 7.38 -17.06 4.10
CA ALA A 8 6.70 -16.09 4.94
C ALA A 8 7.75 -15.43 5.85
N ALA A 9 7.71 -14.10 5.96
CA ALA A 9 8.44 -13.40 6.99
C ALA A 9 7.60 -12.21 7.47
N SER A 10 6.91 -12.47 8.57
CA SER A 10 6.20 -11.53 9.41
C SER A 10 7.21 -10.79 10.28
N ALA A 11 7.09 -9.47 10.41
CA ALA A 11 7.76 -8.73 11.48
C ALA A 11 6.80 -7.66 12.00
N ALA A 12 6.32 -7.85 13.23
CA ALA A 12 5.54 -6.91 14.00
C ALA A 12 6.48 -5.99 14.78
N ALA A 13 6.16 -4.70 14.85
CA ALA A 13 6.78 -3.78 15.78
C ALA A 13 5.69 -2.93 16.47
N ALA A 14 5.63 -3.08 17.79
CA ALA A 14 4.73 -2.38 18.69
C ALA A 14 5.11 -0.88 18.79
N ILE A 15 4.10 -0.01 18.86
CA ILE A 15 4.29 1.42 19.12
C ILE A 15 3.64 1.73 20.47
N THR A 16 4.49 2.05 21.45
CA THR A 16 4.12 2.63 22.75
C THR A 16 3.66 4.08 22.55
N ALA A 17 2.48 4.42 23.07
CA ALA A 17 1.92 5.76 23.03
C ALA A 17 2.28 6.54 24.31
N SER A 18 3.01 7.66 24.17
CA SER A 18 3.11 8.68 25.20
C SER A 18 2.11 9.79 24.88
N LEU A 19 1.10 9.96 25.75
CA LEU A 19 0.15 11.07 25.72
C LEU A 19 0.78 12.27 26.42
N ALA A 20 0.91 13.41 25.72
CA ALA A 20 1.24 14.70 26.31
C ALA A 20 0.08 15.67 26.07
N LEU A 21 -0.45 16.23 27.15
CA LEU A 21 -1.56 17.18 27.18
C LEU A 21 -1.12 18.56 26.66
N ALA A 22 -1.97 19.18 25.85
CA ALA A 22 -1.76 20.47 25.21
C ALA A 22 -1.91 21.65 26.19
N GLN A 23 -1.10 22.70 26.02
CA GLN A 23 -1.35 24.03 26.59
C GLN A 23 -1.64 25.04 25.45
N PRO A 24 -2.58 26.00 25.64
CA PRO A 24 -2.99 26.94 24.60
C PRO A 24 -2.06 28.17 24.54
N LEU A 25 -1.73 28.62 23.32
CA LEU A 25 -1.10 29.92 23.05
C LEU A 25 -2.11 30.87 22.34
N PRO A 26 -2.06 32.19 22.60
CA PRO A 26 -3.07 33.17 22.19
C PRO A 26 -2.98 33.61 20.72
N PRO A 27 -4.03 34.27 20.17
CA PRO A 27 -4.21 34.44 18.74
C PRO A 27 -3.53 35.70 18.20
N ALA A 28 -2.93 35.60 17.01
CA ALA A 28 -2.50 36.77 16.24
C ALA A 28 -3.00 36.67 14.79
N GLY A 29 -3.91 37.60 14.45
CA GLY A 29 -4.00 38.31 13.17
C GLY A 29 -4.22 37.52 11.88
N GLY A 30 -5.38 37.74 11.25
CA GLY A 30 -5.58 37.43 9.83
C GLY A 30 -7.04 37.20 9.48
N SER A 31 -7.71 38.26 9.05
CA SER A 31 -9.08 38.33 8.54
C SER A 31 -9.35 37.30 7.44
N ASP A 32 -10.11 36.26 7.78
CA ASP A 32 -10.86 35.38 6.86
C ASP A 32 -11.82 34.47 7.67
N ARG A 33 -12.39 35.02 8.76
CA ARG A 33 -13.39 34.35 9.59
C ARG A 33 -14.77 34.79 9.14
N ASP A 34 -15.25 34.19 8.06
CA ASP A 34 -16.68 33.98 7.76
C ASP A 34 -16.82 33.19 6.45
N ARG A 35 -16.09 32.09 6.35
CA ARG A 35 -16.39 31.06 5.35
C ARG A 35 -16.74 29.79 6.12
N PRO A 36 -17.95 29.23 5.98
CA PRO A 36 -18.37 28.10 6.79
C PRO A 36 -17.34 26.97 6.63
N GLN A 37 -16.87 26.46 7.77
CA GLN A 37 -15.82 25.44 7.85
C GLN A 37 -16.15 24.19 7.00
N GLN A 38 -17.44 23.98 6.71
CA GLN A 38 -18.00 23.00 5.77
C GLN A 38 -17.57 23.21 4.31
N GLU A 39 -17.61 24.43 3.76
CA GLU A 39 -17.22 24.68 2.37
C GLU A 39 -15.73 24.40 2.10
N ARG A 40 -14.87 24.62 3.10
CA ARG A 40 -13.42 24.31 3.00
C ARG A 40 -13.15 22.81 3.18
N SER A 41 -13.98 22.05 3.89
CA SER A 41 -13.83 20.59 4.00
C SER A 41 -14.34 19.87 2.76
N ASP A 42 -15.48 20.30 2.21
CA ASP A 42 -16.09 19.68 1.02
C ASP A 42 -15.17 19.86 -0.20
N SER A 43 -14.70 21.09 -0.45
CA SER A 43 -13.71 21.38 -1.50
C SER A 43 -12.38 20.61 -1.38
N ARG A 44 -12.01 20.11 -0.20
CA ARG A 44 -10.78 19.30 -0.01
C ARG A 44 -11.03 17.81 -0.21
N ASP A 45 -12.23 17.34 0.15
CA ASP A 45 -12.61 15.95 -0.05
C ASP A 45 -12.93 15.67 -1.53
N ASP A 46 -13.52 16.64 -2.23
CA ASP A 46 -13.77 16.60 -3.68
C ASP A 46 -12.46 16.49 -4.47
N ARG A 47 -11.52 17.41 -4.23
CA ARG A 47 -10.17 17.36 -4.86
C ARG A 47 -9.41 16.07 -4.55
N ARG A 48 -9.65 15.46 -3.39
CA ARG A 48 -9.06 14.15 -3.02
C ARG A 48 -9.77 12.99 -3.73
N GLY A 49 -11.07 13.08 -3.97
CA GLY A 49 -11.85 12.14 -4.78
C GLY A 49 -11.37 12.13 -6.23
N GLU A 50 -11.34 13.30 -6.86
CA GLU A 50 -10.86 13.49 -8.24
C GLU A 50 -9.43 12.97 -8.43
N SER A 51 -8.54 13.22 -7.46
CA SER A 51 -7.16 12.72 -7.52
C SER A 51 -7.07 11.19 -7.39
N ARG A 52 -8.04 10.54 -6.73
CA ARG A 52 -8.08 9.07 -6.58
C ARG A 52 -8.63 8.41 -7.83
N GLU A 53 -9.66 8.96 -8.44
CA GLU A 53 -10.23 8.46 -9.69
C GLU A 53 -9.21 8.53 -10.83
N GLN A 54 -8.57 9.68 -11.01
CA GLN A 54 -7.46 9.82 -11.98
C GLN A 54 -6.33 8.83 -11.73
N ARG A 55 -6.02 8.51 -10.46
CA ARG A 55 -5.03 7.46 -10.13
C ARG A 55 -5.53 6.08 -10.51
N ALA A 56 -6.79 5.76 -10.25
CA ALA A 56 -7.40 4.47 -10.60
C ALA A 56 -7.40 4.28 -12.12
N GLU A 57 -7.78 5.30 -12.88
CA GLU A 57 -7.74 5.32 -14.35
C GLU A 57 -6.33 5.09 -14.88
N ARG A 58 -5.33 5.82 -14.36
CA ARG A 58 -3.92 5.61 -14.75
C ARG A 58 -3.45 4.19 -14.47
N MET A 59 -3.87 3.60 -13.35
CA MET A 59 -3.53 2.22 -13.00
C MET A 59 -4.21 1.21 -13.92
N GLN A 60 -5.46 1.46 -14.31
CA GLN A 60 -6.20 0.63 -15.25
C GLN A 60 -5.61 0.71 -16.67
N ALA A 61 -5.27 1.91 -17.14
CA ALA A 61 -4.61 2.11 -18.42
C ALA A 61 -3.28 1.34 -18.51
N ARG A 62 -2.43 1.45 -17.46
CA ARG A 62 -1.18 0.68 -17.36
C ARG A 62 -1.41 -0.83 -17.34
N LEU A 63 -2.46 -1.29 -16.67
CA LEU A 63 -2.81 -2.71 -16.65
C LEU A 63 -3.16 -3.20 -18.06
N THR A 64 -4.03 -2.47 -18.76
CA THR A 64 -4.43 -2.79 -20.14
C THR A 64 -3.22 -2.79 -21.07
N GLU A 65 -2.38 -1.75 -21.03
CA GLU A 65 -1.17 -1.66 -21.85
C GLU A 65 -0.25 -2.88 -21.66
N ARG A 66 -0.07 -3.32 -20.41
CA ARG A 66 0.74 -4.51 -20.11
C ARG A 66 0.13 -5.80 -20.63
N LEU A 67 -1.19 -5.95 -20.53
CA LEU A 67 -1.89 -7.12 -21.05
C LEU A 67 -1.82 -7.15 -22.58
N THR A 68 -1.97 -6.00 -23.24
CA THR A 68 -1.78 -5.86 -24.69
C THR A 68 -0.35 -6.20 -25.09
N LYS A 69 0.66 -5.65 -24.42
CA LYS A 69 2.08 -5.97 -24.67
C LYS A 69 2.34 -7.47 -24.47
N LEU A 70 1.83 -8.06 -23.40
CA LEU A 70 1.97 -9.49 -23.12
C LEU A 70 1.34 -10.34 -24.22
N ARG A 71 0.14 -9.99 -24.68
CA ARG A 71 -0.55 -10.69 -25.78
C ARG A 71 0.29 -10.69 -27.06
N THR A 72 0.87 -9.54 -27.40
CA THR A 72 1.74 -9.38 -28.57
C THR A 72 3.05 -10.18 -28.42
N ASP A 73 3.73 -10.06 -27.28
CA ASP A 73 5.00 -10.73 -27.02
C ASP A 73 4.86 -12.26 -26.98
N MET A 74 3.70 -12.77 -26.52
CA MET A 74 3.45 -14.20 -26.42
C MET A 74 3.15 -14.87 -27.77
N LYS A 75 2.86 -14.11 -28.84
CA LYS A 75 2.52 -14.66 -30.17
C LYS A 75 1.57 -15.84 -30.07
N LEU A 76 0.43 -15.60 -29.42
CA LEU A 76 -0.55 -16.64 -29.08
C LEU A 76 -1.08 -17.33 -30.34
N LYS A 77 -1.21 -18.65 -30.27
CA LYS A 77 -1.92 -19.43 -31.29
C LYS A 77 -3.43 -19.20 -31.17
N PRO A 78 -4.22 -19.37 -32.25
CA PRO A 78 -5.68 -19.15 -32.21
C PRO A 78 -6.40 -19.90 -31.09
N GLU A 79 -5.98 -21.12 -30.78
CA GLU A 79 -6.53 -21.94 -29.69
C GLU A 79 -6.18 -21.44 -28.28
N GLN A 80 -5.11 -20.63 -28.15
CA GLN A 80 -4.68 -20.05 -26.87
C GLN A 80 -5.35 -18.70 -26.59
N VAL A 81 -5.87 -18.02 -27.62
CA VAL A 81 -6.49 -16.70 -27.50
C VAL A 81 -7.68 -16.69 -26.53
N PRO A 82 -8.66 -17.60 -26.62
CA PRO A 82 -9.80 -17.61 -25.68
C PRO A 82 -9.38 -17.87 -24.22
N LEU A 83 -8.33 -18.67 -24.02
CA LEU A 83 -7.76 -18.94 -22.70
C LEU A 83 -7.09 -17.70 -22.12
N PHE A 84 -6.39 -16.93 -22.96
CA PHE A 84 -5.81 -15.65 -22.58
C PHE A 84 -6.89 -14.61 -22.25
N ASP A 85 -7.95 -14.51 -23.06
CA ASP A 85 -9.07 -13.60 -22.82
C ASP A 85 -9.75 -13.87 -21.47
N THR A 86 -9.88 -15.15 -21.09
CA THR A 86 -10.40 -15.55 -19.78
C THR A 86 -9.52 -15.01 -18.64
N VAL A 87 -8.19 -15.17 -18.75
CA VAL A 87 -7.24 -14.65 -17.77
C VAL A 87 -7.28 -13.12 -17.72
N GLU A 88 -7.34 -12.48 -18.88
CA GLU A 88 -7.42 -11.02 -19.01
C GLU A 88 -8.65 -10.46 -18.28
N ASN A 89 -9.80 -11.10 -18.48
CA ASN A 89 -11.05 -10.72 -17.83
C ASN A 89 -11.01 -10.88 -16.30
N VAL A 90 -10.43 -11.98 -15.79
CA VAL A 90 -10.25 -12.18 -14.34
C VAL A 90 -9.35 -11.09 -13.74
N ILE A 91 -8.26 -10.74 -14.43
CA ILE A 91 -7.35 -9.68 -13.99
C ILE A 91 -8.03 -8.31 -13.98
N LYS A 92 -8.79 -7.96 -15.04
CA LYS A 92 -9.54 -6.69 -15.13
C LYS A 92 -10.62 -6.59 -14.06
N LYS A 93 -11.44 -7.63 -13.90
CA LYS A 93 -12.47 -7.71 -12.83
C LYS A 93 -11.85 -7.58 -11.44
N GLY A 94 -10.69 -8.19 -11.22
CA GLY A 94 -9.93 -8.05 -9.98
C GLY A 94 -9.38 -6.62 -9.75
N ALA A 95 -9.10 -5.87 -10.81
CA ALA A 95 -8.71 -4.46 -10.72
C ALA A 95 -9.91 -3.54 -10.41
N GLU A 96 -11.06 -3.80 -11.00
CA GLU A 96 -12.32 -3.08 -10.74
C GLU A 96 -12.78 -3.26 -9.28
N LYS A 97 -12.82 -4.51 -8.79
CA LYS A 97 -13.12 -4.78 -7.37
C LYS A 97 -12.16 -4.07 -6.41
N ARG A 98 -10.90 -3.88 -6.80
CA ARG A 98 -9.95 -3.10 -6.00
C ARG A 98 -10.32 -1.62 -6.01
N ARG A 99 -10.77 -1.05 -7.13
CA ARG A 99 -11.25 0.33 -7.22
C ARG A 99 -12.46 0.55 -6.31
N GLU A 100 -13.45 -0.34 -6.36
CA GLU A 100 -14.65 -0.30 -5.49
C GLU A 100 -14.27 -0.41 -4.01
N GLY A 101 -13.36 -1.33 -3.67
CA GLY A 101 -12.90 -1.52 -2.29
C GLY A 101 -12.17 -0.31 -1.69
N TRP A 102 -11.66 0.62 -2.52
CA TRP A 102 -11.04 1.85 -2.01
C TRP A 102 -12.08 2.87 -1.52
N ALA A 103 -13.30 2.85 -2.06
CA ALA A 103 -14.41 3.63 -1.51
C ALA A 103 -14.87 3.05 -0.17
N ALA A 104 -15.04 1.73 -0.11
CA ALA A 104 -15.42 0.99 1.11
C ALA A 104 -14.38 1.07 2.24
N MET A 105 -13.12 1.39 1.91
CA MET A 105 -12.05 1.56 2.90
C MET A 105 -12.33 2.68 3.91
N ARG A 106 -13.08 3.75 3.56
CA ARG A 106 -13.39 4.83 4.52
C ARG A 106 -14.30 4.32 5.64
N GLU A 107 -15.39 3.65 5.27
CA GLU A 107 -16.36 3.08 6.21
C GLU A 107 -15.76 1.97 7.06
N GLN A 108 -14.95 1.08 6.45
CA GLN A 108 -14.19 0.10 7.22
C GLN A 108 -13.23 0.76 8.20
N ARG A 109 -12.63 1.91 7.86
CA ARG A 109 -11.67 2.56 8.77
C ARG A 109 -12.32 3.02 10.07
N GLU A 110 -13.55 3.51 10.01
CA GLU A 110 -14.31 3.90 11.22
C GLU A 110 -14.75 2.66 12.00
N THR A 111 -15.21 1.60 11.31
CA THR A 111 -15.52 0.30 11.94
C THR A 111 -14.31 -0.26 12.71
N PHE A 112 -13.12 -0.22 12.12
CA PHE A 112 -11.87 -0.70 12.75
C PHE A 112 -11.43 0.13 13.97
N ARG A 113 -11.87 1.39 14.10
CA ARG A 113 -11.51 2.22 15.27
C ARG A 113 -12.26 1.81 16.52
N HIS A 114 -13.51 1.35 16.35
CA HIS A 114 -14.38 0.97 17.45
C HIS A 114 -14.40 -0.54 17.72
N ALA A 115 -13.88 -1.34 16.77
CA ALA A 115 -13.83 -2.79 16.90
C ALA A 115 -12.87 -3.28 17.99
N ASP A 116 -13.30 -4.31 18.73
CA ASP A 116 -12.48 -4.99 19.72
C ASP A 116 -11.38 -5.87 19.08
N ILE A 117 -10.54 -6.52 19.89
CA ILE A 117 -9.43 -7.35 19.40
C ILE A 117 -9.92 -8.57 18.61
N MET A 118 -11.01 -9.21 19.03
CA MET A 118 -11.55 -10.41 18.38
C MET A 118 -12.21 -10.05 17.05
N GLU A 119 -13.00 -8.98 17.02
CA GLU A 119 -13.59 -8.42 15.79
C GLU A 119 -12.51 -8.02 14.79
N ARG A 120 -11.39 -7.44 15.27
CA ARG A 120 -10.24 -7.12 14.41
C ARG A 120 -9.59 -8.37 13.82
N LEU A 121 -9.47 -9.44 14.59
CA LEU A 121 -8.95 -10.72 14.11
C LEU A 121 -9.89 -11.32 13.07
N ASP A 122 -11.20 -11.32 13.31
CA ASP A 122 -12.21 -11.83 12.38
C ASP A 122 -12.22 -11.05 11.06
N MET A 123 -12.20 -9.73 11.12
CA MET A 123 -12.10 -8.90 9.92
C MET A 123 -10.79 -9.14 9.15
N THR A 124 -9.68 -9.35 9.86
CA THR A 124 -8.39 -9.65 9.23
C THR A 124 -8.38 -11.05 8.61
N SER A 125 -9.03 -12.02 9.26
CA SER A 125 -9.24 -13.38 8.73
C SER A 125 -10.10 -13.34 7.46
N GLY A 126 -11.22 -12.62 7.47
CA GLY A 126 -12.09 -12.44 6.30
C GLY A 126 -11.33 -11.83 5.11
N ARG A 127 -10.55 -10.77 5.34
CA ARG A 127 -9.69 -10.18 4.30
C ARG A 127 -8.64 -11.16 3.75
N GLN A 128 -8.10 -12.05 4.58
CA GLN A 128 -7.18 -13.10 4.14
C GLN A 128 -7.90 -14.15 3.30
N ALA A 129 -9.09 -14.58 3.71
CA ALA A 129 -9.93 -15.52 2.96
C ALA A 129 -10.30 -14.97 1.58
N GLU A 130 -10.71 -13.71 1.49
CA GLU A 130 -10.99 -13.04 0.20
C GLU A 130 -9.76 -12.93 -0.70
N ARG A 131 -8.58 -12.67 -0.13
CA ARG A 131 -7.32 -12.67 -0.88
C ARG A 131 -7.01 -14.06 -1.43
N ALA A 132 -7.13 -15.09 -0.59
CA ALA A 132 -6.91 -16.48 -0.99
C ALA A 132 -7.88 -16.90 -2.10
N ALA A 133 -9.17 -16.56 -1.99
CA ALA A 133 -10.17 -16.84 -3.00
C ALA A 133 -9.84 -16.20 -4.37
N ARG A 134 -9.43 -14.92 -4.38
CA ARG A 134 -9.00 -14.24 -5.61
C ARG A 134 -7.76 -14.86 -6.24
N THR A 135 -6.78 -15.26 -5.42
CA THR A 135 -5.58 -15.95 -5.91
C THR A 135 -5.93 -17.31 -6.50
N LYS A 136 -6.87 -18.04 -5.89
CA LYS A 136 -7.37 -19.31 -6.41
C LYS A 136 -8.09 -19.12 -7.76
N GLU A 137 -9.00 -18.15 -7.86
CA GLU A 137 -9.72 -17.82 -9.11
C GLU A 137 -8.74 -17.53 -10.26
N LEU A 138 -7.73 -16.69 -10.01
CA LEU A 138 -6.68 -16.42 -10.98
C LEU A 138 -5.86 -17.67 -11.34
N ALA A 139 -5.50 -18.49 -10.36
CA ALA A 139 -4.74 -19.72 -10.61
C ALA A 139 -5.53 -20.72 -11.45
N ASP A 140 -6.82 -20.88 -11.20
CA ASP A 140 -7.69 -21.79 -11.95
C ASP A 140 -7.92 -21.29 -13.39
N ALA A 141 -8.01 -19.97 -13.61
CA ALA A 141 -8.06 -19.38 -14.95
C ALA A 141 -6.73 -19.50 -15.72
N VAL A 142 -5.60 -19.33 -15.05
CA VAL A 142 -4.26 -19.40 -15.68
C VAL A 142 -3.83 -20.82 -15.97
N ARG A 143 -4.24 -21.81 -15.16
CA ARG A 143 -3.83 -23.22 -15.31
C ARG A 143 -4.03 -23.76 -16.74
N PRO A 144 -5.21 -23.66 -17.37
CA PRO A 144 -5.40 -24.18 -18.73
C PRO A 144 -4.54 -23.44 -19.77
N LEU A 145 -4.40 -22.11 -19.67
CA LEU A 145 -3.50 -21.36 -20.53
C LEU A 145 -2.06 -21.85 -20.35
N TRP A 146 -1.59 -21.97 -19.11
CA TRP A 146 -0.22 -22.38 -18.80
C TRP A 146 0.15 -23.76 -19.36
N THR A 147 -0.81 -24.69 -19.42
CA THR A 147 -0.59 -26.02 -20.00
C THR A 147 -0.40 -25.99 -21.51
N THR A 148 -1.00 -25.03 -22.22
CA THR A 148 -0.91 -24.93 -23.68
C THR A 148 0.28 -24.07 -24.14
N LEU A 149 0.90 -23.29 -23.26
CA LEU A 149 2.04 -22.43 -23.60
C LEU A 149 3.32 -23.23 -23.88
N SER A 150 4.07 -22.82 -24.89
CA SER A 150 5.45 -23.27 -25.12
C SER A 150 6.40 -22.78 -24.02
N ASP A 151 7.61 -23.33 -23.95
CA ASP A 151 8.61 -22.90 -22.95
C ASP A 151 9.11 -21.47 -23.18
N GLU A 152 9.17 -21.03 -24.43
CA GLU A 152 9.44 -19.64 -24.79
C GLU A 152 8.33 -18.71 -24.28
N GLN A 153 7.07 -19.05 -24.56
CA GLN A 153 5.90 -18.29 -24.09
C GLN A 153 5.83 -18.24 -22.56
N LYS A 154 6.13 -19.35 -21.88
CA LYS A 154 6.23 -19.39 -20.41
C LYS A 154 7.35 -18.48 -19.90
N THR A 155 8.46 -18.37 -20.63
CA THR A 155 9.57 -17.48 -20.26
C THR A 155 9.17 -16.01 -20.39
N VAL A 156 8.48 -15.64 -21.47
CA VAL A 156 7.88 -14.31 -21.66
C VAL A 156 6.90 -14.00 -20.52
N ALA A 157 5.98 -14.92 -20.21
CA ALA A 157 5.01 -14.75 -19.13
C ALA A 157 5.68 -14.56 -17.76
N ARG A 158 6.71 -15.37 -17.42
CA ARG A 158 7.46 -15.21 -16.15
C ARG A 158 8.15 -13.86 -16.08
N ARG A 159 8.74 -13.39 -17.18
CA ARG A 159 9.40 -12.07 -17.25
C ARG A 159 8.39 -10.96 -16.97
N ALA A 160 7.23 -11.00 -17.64
CA ALA A 160 6.16 -10.03 -17.45
C ALA A 160 5.64 -9.99 -15.99
N VAL A 161 5.47 -11.15 -15.36
CA VAL A 161 5.07 -11.24 -13.94
C VAL A 161 6.14 -10.63 -13.03
N ARG A 162 7.43 -10.94 -13.27
CA ARG A 162 8.54 -10.38 -12.46
C ARG A 162 8.63 -8.87 -12.59
N GLU A 163 8.47 -8.34 -13.80
CA GLU A 163 8.44 -6.90 -14.09
C GLU A 163 7.29 -6.23 -13.34
N ALA A 164 6.09 -6.81 -13.38
CA ALA A 164 4.92 -6.30 -12.65
C ALA A 164 5.14 -6.26 -11.14
N MET A 165 5.74 -7.32 -10.59
CA MET A 165 6.07 -7.39 -9.18
C MET A 165 7.18 -6.41 -8.79
N ALA A 166 8.19 -6.21 -9.64
CA ALA A 166 9.29 -5.28 -9.40
C ALA A 166 8.78 -3.82 -9.39
N GLU A 167 7.94 -3.44 -10.34
CA GLU A 167 7.30 -2.13 -10.37
C GLU A 167 6.43 -1.88 -9.13
N GLY A 168 5.64 -2.88 -8.73
CA GLY A 168 4.84 -2.80 -7.51
C GLY A 168 5.71 -2.58 -6.27
N ARG A 169 6.82 -3.31 -6.14
CA ARG A 169 7.80 -3.10 -5.07
C ARG A 169 8.44 -1.71 -5.13
N GLY A 170 8.83 -1.24 -6.31
CA GLY A 170 9.40 0.09 -6.48
C GLY A 170 8.41 1.21 -6.12
N MET A 171 7.13 1.04 -6.42
CA MET A 171 6.09 1.97 -5.97
C MET A 171 5.96 1.99 -4.44
N MET A 172 6.01 0.83 -3.80
CA MET A 172 5.97 0.71 -2.34
C MET A 172 7.21 1.32 -1.67
N GLN A 173 8.40 1.12 -2.25
CA GLN A 173 9.64 1.74 -1.78
C GLN A 173 9.56 3.26 -1.84
N ARG A 174 9.18 3.83 -2.99
CA ARG A 174 8.96 5.28 -3.13
C ARG A 174 7.89 5.84 -2.19
N MET A 175 6.90 5.03 -1.81
CA MET A 175 5.89 5.44 -0.84
C MET A 175 6.44 5.43 0.59
N ARG A 176 7.29 4.44 0.93
CA ARG A 176 7.99 4.39 2.21
C ARG A 176 8.98 5.53 2.37
N GLU A 177 9.83 5.77 1.36
CA GLU A 177 10.78 6.90 1.33
C GLU A 177 10.08 8.23 1.59
N ARG A 178 9.00 8.54 0.87
CA ARG A 178 8.21 9.76 1.11
C ARG A 178 7.59 9.84 2.51
N PHE A 179 7.23 8.70 3.10
CA PHE A 179 6.67 8.67 4.45
C PHE A 179 7.76 8.89 5.50
N GLU A 180 8.95 8.34 5.27
CA GLU A 180 10.15 8.55 6.08
C GLU A 180 10.65 9.99 5.99
N GLU A 181 10.72 10.60 4.81
CA GLU A 181 11.02 12.03 4.64
C GLU A 181 10.06 12.93 5.42
N ARG A 182 8.75 12.64 5.35
CA ARG A 182 7.71 13.40 6.08
C ARG A 182 7.74 13.18 7.58
N ARG A 183 8.25 12.04 8.06
CA ARG A 183 8.36 11.72 9.50
C ARG A 183 9.74 12.09 10.07
N GLY A 184 10.75 12.20 9.22
CA GLY A 184 12.16 12.44 9.56
C GLY A 184 12.63 13.89 9.39
N GLY A 185 11.86 14.76 8.72
CA GLY A 185 12.18 16.19 8.53
C GLY A 185 12.21 17.07 9.80
N GLY A 186 12.41 16.48 10.99
CA GLY A 186 12.55 17.17 12.27
C GLY A 186 13.76 16.71 13.10
N ARG A 187 14.75 16.03 12.51
CA ARG A 187 15.96 15.58 13.23
C ARG A 187 17.28 16.22 12.77
N ASP A 188 17.26 17.12 11.79
CA ASP A 188 18.47 17.82 11.31
C ASP A 188 18.43 19.34 11.57
N ARG A 189 17.97 19.72 12.77
CA ARG A 189 18.16 21.07 13.33
C ARG A 189 18.42 20.90 14.83
N ASP A 190 19.65 20.55 15.22
CA ASP A 190 20.28 20.89 16.51
C ASP A 190 21.56 20.08 16.79
N ASP A 191 22.47 19.95 15.81
CA ASP A 191 23.85 19.50 16.08
C ASP A 191 24.84 20.67 15.91
N GLY A 192 24.49 21.82 16.52
CA GLY A 192 25.33 23.03 16.51
C GLY A 192 25.64 23.64 17.88
N ASP A 193 24.86 23.37 18.94
CA ASP A 193 25.00 24.17 20.17
C ASP A 193 24.59 23.46 21.48
N ARG A 194 24.98 22.19 21.65
CA ARG A 194 25.03 21.57 22.99
C ARG A 194 26.46 21.16 23.31
N GLY A 195 27.13 22.06 24.01
CA GLY A 195 28.48 21.89 24.54
C GLY A 195 28.71 20.61 25.35
N PRO A 196 29.97 20.31 25.68
CA PRO A 196 30.37 19.04 26.27
C PRO A 196 29.66 18.83 27.61
N ARG A 197 28.89 17.75 27.71
CA ARG A 197 28.31 17.27 28.98
C ARG A 197 29.45 16.87 29.91
N ARG A 198 29.83 17.79 30.78
CA ARG A 198 30.74 17.56 31.91
C ARG A 198 30.00 16.71 32.94
N TRP A 199 30.24 15.40 32.92
CA TRP A 199 29.98 14.54 34.06
C TRP A 199 30.95 14.96 35.15
N HIS A 200 30.46 15.70 36.15
CA HIS A 200 31.17 15.88 37.41
C HIS A 200 30.79 14.73 38.32
N GLU A 201 31.74 13.82 38.52
CA GLU A 201 31.83 12.97 39.69
C GLU A 201 31.98 13.85 40.93
N ASP A 202 30.96 13.95 41.77
CA ASP A 202 31.12 14.36 43.17
C ASP A 202 30.74 13.18 44.05
N GLY A 203 31.73 12.31 44.27
CA GLY A 203 31.67 11.18 45.17
C GLY A 203 33.08 10.88 45.70
N ARG A 204 33.49 11.64 46.72
CA ARG A 204 34.65 11.53 47.65
C ARG A 204 34.92 12.97 48.12
N ASP A 205 34.91 13.39 49.37
CA ASP A 205 35.25 12.78 50.64
C ASP A 205 34.57 13.57 51.77
N ARG A 206 34.08 12.88 52.82
CA ARG A 206 34.05 13.42 54.20
C ARG A 206 33.97 12.26 55.19
N ARG A 207 35.16 11.74 55.50
CA ARG A 207 35.49 11.01 56.74
C ARG A 207 36.39 11.94 57.54
N GLY A 208 36.06 12.18 58.80
CA GLY A 208 36.80 13.05 59.73
C GLY A 208 35.84 13.65 60.73
#